data_AF-A0A318I0F6-F1
#
_entry.id   AF-A0A318I0F6-F1
#
_cell.length_a   1.000
_cell.length_b   1.000
_cell.length_c   1.000
_cell.angle_alpha   90.00
_cell.angle_beta   90.00
_cell.angle_gamma   90.00
#
_symmetry.space_group_name_H-M   'P 1'
#
loop_
_entity.id
_entity.type
_entity.pdbx_description
1 polymer ?
#
loop_
_entity_poly.entity_id
_entity_poly.type
_entity_poly.pdbx_seq_one_letter_code
_entity_poly.pdbx_strand_id
1 'polypeptide(L)'
;MKISTLFLAATLSLSTFTAVKAQTYCQPNTSSGGKKWAHANSQSFYSLKVSSAGNEVFTYTDEACTNQYNWIQDTQGFSVTAGKEIVLDVRSGIWTWDIQVGFDWDGDGDFEDLQRAFSTLGKKPTQQETSWNPKYKDTYASADWRKAEKERLGHRGVVYHQFKFTVPADAKAGKTRMRILCDGDGGTADFEMCSPVGYAGSMHDFGITVAKENVVVKPVFDIVDGTYKVDQMITITSATPDAKIYYTIDGQDPTATSGTLYNAPVKVSVPEGTTGKVTLKAIAIKDGMQTSDVTTAVYTIQKAWSIVKGTVHPTENRYVTSATTDKAKQNLNFTQTEKPSMVYINTGSAFTVETGTNFDLHVQCSADMKWDHAIVFVDWNHNYSFDDEGEQLFKVGEETKGNDEVVDFTRNITVPANAKVGQTRMRIQFTDAWHKKNEPGHTHSGEDVIEKGGVYDFVVNIEDAVLNNIKMVSTQKDNDVIYTLEGVKLNKKASELPNGIYIINGKKVVIK
;
A
#
# COMPACT_ATOMS: atom_id res chain seq x y z
N MET A 1 45.62 43.61 -12.92
CA MET A 1 45.67 43.05 -11.54
C MET A 1 44.21 42.86 -11.11
N LYS A 2 43.60 41.69 -11.00
CA LYS A 2 43.99 40.27 -11.02
C LYS A 2 42.97 39.54 -11.90
N ILE A 3 43.43 38.67 -12.80
CA ILE A 3 42.61 37.61 -13.39
C ILE A 3 42.63 36.49 -12.35
N SER A 4 41.48 36.18 -11.75
CA SER A 4 41.31 35.02 -10.87
C SER A 4 40.38 34.02 -11.54
N THR A 5 41.03 33.04 -12.16
CA THR A 5 40.50 31.76 -12.63
C THR A 5 39.89 31.01 -11.45
N LEU A 6 38.57 30.80 -11.48
CA LEU A 6 37.90 29.85 -10.59
C LEU A 6 37.82 28.51 -11.33
N PHE A 7 38.64 27.55 -10.89
CA PHE A 7 38.54 26.15 -11.27
C PHE A 7 37.25 25.57 -10.69
N LEU A 8 36.25 25.31 -11.53
CA LEU A 8 35.13 24.45 -11.18
C LEU A 8 35.53 23.02 -11.55
N ALA A 9 35.95 22.25 -10.55
CA ALA A 9 36.21 20.83 -10.69
C ALA A 9 34.88 20.10 -10.96
N ALA A 10 34.58 19.87 -12.24
CA ALA A 10 33.57 18.91 -12.63
C ALA A 10 34.12 17.51 -12.33
N THR A 11 33.66 16.89 -11.25
CA THR A 11 33.76 15.46 -11.05
C THR A 11 32.95 14.78 -12.15
N LEU A 12 33.62 14.43 -13.25
CA LEU A 12 33.14 13.46 -14.20
C LEU A 12 33.05 12.13 -13.42
N SER A 13 31.85 11.74 -12.98
CA SER A 13 31.63 10.34 -12.68
C SER A 13 31.77 9.63 -14.03
N LEU A 14 32.90 8.94 -14.22
CA LEU A 14 32.95 7.84 -15.16
C LEU A 14 31.90 6.85 -14.64
N SER A 15 30.66 6.98 -15.11
CA SER A 15 29.78 5.84 -15.21
C SER A 15 30.58 4.84 -16.02
N THR A 16 31.01 3.78 -15.35
CA THR A 16 31.46 2.58 -16.02
C THR A 16 30.32 2.21 -16.95
N PHE A 17 30.44 2.55 -18.24
CA PHE A 17 29.77 1.80 -19.27
C PHE A 17 30.30 0.38 -19.07
N THR A 18 29.56 -0.43 -18.30
CA THR A 18 29.56 -1.86 -18.52
C THR A 18 29.28 -1.96 -20.01
N ALA A 19 30.32 -2.25 -20.78
CA ALA A 19 30.17 -2.59 -22.17
C ALA A 19 29.04 -3.62 -22.20
N VAL A 20 27.91 -3.23 -22.79
CA VAL A 20 26.85 -4.16 -23.12
C VAL A 20 27.58 -5.30 -23.80
N LYS A 21 27.60 -6.48 -23.16
CA LYS A 21 28.12 -7.69 -23.78
C LYS A 21 27.49 -7.70 -25.17
N ALA A 22 28.28 -7.57 -26.22
CA ALA A 22 27.77 -7.81 -27.57
C ALA A 22 27.06 -9.16 -27.49
N GLN A 23 25.75 -9.18 -27.73
CA GLN A 23 24.94 -10.39 -27.61
C GLN A 23 25.68 -11.50 -28.36
N THR A 24 25.94 -12.62 -27.68
CA THR A 24 26.70 -13.72 -28.29
C THR A 24 25.73 -14.47 -29.18
N TYR A 25 25.53 -13.99 -30.40
CA TYR A 25 24.52 -14.53 -31.31
C TYR A 25 24.87 -15.98 -31.68
N CYS A 26 23.93 -16.90 -31.51
CA CYS A 26 24.03 -18.21 -32.12
C CYS A 26 24.06 -18.04 -33.66
N GLN A 27 25.25 -18.17 -34.24
CA GLN A 27 25.49 -18.07 -35.68
C GLN A 27 25.33 -19.46 -36.32
N PRO A 28 24.37 -19.65 -37.25
CA PRO A 28 24.36 -20.86 -38.05
C PRO A 28 25.59 -20.89 -38.97
N ASN A 29 26.31 -22.01 -38.99
CA ASN A 29 27.36 -22.25 -39.97
C ASN A 29 26.75 -22.23 -41.39
N THR A 30 27.41 -21.54 -42.32
CA THR A 30 26.97 -21.45 -43.72
C THR A 30 26.75 -22.85 -44.30
N SER A 31 25.54 -23.13 -44.78
CA SER A 31 25.26 -24.38 -45.49
C SER A 31 26.19 -24.52 -46.71
N SER A 32 26.56 -25.77 -47.01
CA SER A 32 27.60 -26.18 -47.95
C SER A 32 27.38 -25.81 -49.43
N GLY A 33 26.38 -24.96 -49.75
CA GLY A 33 25.93 -24.70 -51.12
C GLY A 33 26.00 -23.25 -51.60
N GLY A 34 25.73 -22.26 -50.75
CA GLY A 34 25.67 -20.83 -51.12
C GLY A 34 24.66 -20.47 -52.22
N LYS A 35 24.74 -19.24 -52.77
CA LYS A 35 23.86 -18.64 -53.81
C LYS A 35 23.76 -19.40 -55.15
N LYS A 36 24.45 -20.54 -55.30
CA LYS A 36 24.58 -21.28 -56.57
C LYS A 36 23.47 -22.32 -56.82
N TRP A 37 22.56 -22.50 -55.88
CA TRP A 37 21.54 -23.56 -55.94
C TRP A 37 20.20 -23.00 -56.41
N ALA A 38 19.68 -23.55 -57.49
CA ALA A 38 18.45 -23.08 -58.15
C ALA A 38 17.18 -23.15 -57.28
N HIS A 39 17.22 -23.88 -56.15
CA HIS A 39 16.07 -24.12 -55.26
C HIS A 39 15.98 -23.14 -54.07
N ALA A 40 17.08 -22.45 -53.72
CA ALA A 40 17.16 -21.58 -52.55
C ALA A 40 16.05 -20.51 -52.49
N ASN A 41 15.77 -19.86 -53.63
CA ASN A 41 14.80 -18.76 -53.67
C ASN A 41 13.35 -19.23 -53.55
N SER A 42 13.11 -20.53 -53.73
CA SER A 42 11.78 -21.11 -53.74
C SER A 42 11.38 -21.72 -52.39
N GLN A 43 12.31 -21.67 -51.41
CA GLN A 43 12.21 -22.20 -50.04
C GLN A 43 12.49 -21.13 -48.97
N SER A 44 12.66 -19.88 -49.39
CA SER A 44 13.02 -18.77 -48.50
C SER A 44 11.80 -18.01 -48.01
N PHE A 45 11.94 -17.37 -46.86
CA PHE A 45 11.01 -16.36 -46.35
C PHE A 45 10.78 -15.24 -47.37
N TYR A 46 9.55 -14.71 -47.42
CA TYR A 46 9.11 -13.72 -48.40
C TYR A 46 8.64 -12.42 -47.75
N SER A 47 7.68 -12.48 -46.82
CA SER A 47 7.17 -11.27 -46.19
C SER A 47 6.64 -11.52 -44.79
N LEU A 48 6.69 -10.48 -43.97
CA LEU A 48 6.10 -10.44 -42.64
C LEU A 48 5.20 -9.21 -42.55
N LYS A 49 4.00 -9.40 -42.04
CA LYS A 49 3.16 -8.33 -41.52
C LYS A 49 2.90 -8.59 -40.04
N VAL A 50 3.03 -7.56 -39.21
CA VAL A 50 2.79 -7.64 -37.77
C VAL A 50 1.64 -6.72 -37.42
N SER A 51 0.69 -7.25 -36.64
CA SER A 51 -0.40 -6.45 -36.07
C SER A 51 -0.40 -6.59 -34.55
N SER A 52 -0.71 -5.51 -33.82
CA SER A 52 -0.92 -5.52 -32.38
C SER A 52 -2.17 -4.71 -32.03
N ALA A 53 -2.99 -5.22 -31.12
CA ALA A 53 -4.30 -4.63 -30.78
C ALA A 53 -5.18 -4.32 -32.01
N GLY A 54 -5.10 -5.15 -33.06
CA GLY A 54 -5.85 -4.99 -34.31
C GLY A 54 -5.27 -4.00 -35.32
N ASN A 55 -4.20 -3.28 -34.99
CA ASN A 55 -3.55 -2.33 -35.90
C ASN A 55 -2.27 -2.92 -36.51
N GLU A 56 -2.01 -2.67 -37.79
CA GLU A 56 -0.75 -3.02 -38.43
C GLU A 56 0.38 -2.14 -37.88
N VAL A 57 1.41 -2.75 -37.31
CA VAL A 57 2.55 -2.06 -36.68
C VAL A 57 3.85 -2.22 -37.48
N PHE A 58 3.92 -3.21 -38.38
CA PHE A 58 5.11 -3.45 -39.18
C PHE A 58 4.80 -4.27 -40.43
N THR A 59 5.53 -3.98 -41.51
CA THR A 59 5.54 -4.78 -42.73
C THR A 59 6.95 -4.88 -43.28
N TYR A 60 7.28 -6.04 -43.80
CA TYR A 60 8.54 -6.34 -44.47
C TYR A 60 8.29 -7.27 -45.65
N THR A 61 8.97 -7.02 -46.78
CA THR A 61 8.95 -7.88 -47.96
C THR A 61 10.36 -8.02 -48.52
N ASP A 62 10.81 -9.26 -48.76
CA ASP A 62 12.00 -9.57 -49.55
C ASP A 62 11.57 -9.93 -50.99
N GLU A 63 11.53 -8.93 -51.86
CA GLU A 63 11.11 -9.10 -53.26
C GLU A 63 12.05 -9.99 -54.08
N ALA A 64 13.31 -10.13 -53.67
CA ALA A 64 14.30 -10.93 -54.38
C ALA A 64 14.21 -12.42 -54.03
N CYS A 65 13.72 -12.75 -52.83
CA CYS A 65 13.73 -14.08 -52.22
C CYS A 65 15.12 -14.74 -52.24
N THR A 66 16.21 -13.98 -52.29
CA THR A 66 17.57 -14.54 -52.49
C THR A 66 18.40 -14.59 -51.21
N ASN A 67 17.87 -14.07 -50.11
CA ASN A 67 18.61 -13.93 -48.86
C ASN A 67 18.33 -15.15 -47.96
N GLN A 68 19.17 -16.16 -48.09
CA GLN A 68 19.14 -17.34 -47.20
C GLN A 68 19.42 -16.97 -45.73
N TYR A 69 20.18 -15.89 -45.51
CA TYR A 69 20.46 -15.37 -44.17
C TYR A 69 20.30 -13.86 -44.21
N ASN A 70 19.39 -13.33 -43.42
CA ASN A 70 19.18 -11.88 -43.33
C ASN A 70 19.15 -11.43 -41.87
N TRP A 71 20.20 -10.72 -41.47
CA TRP A 71 20.35 -10.16 -40.13
C TRP A 71 19.75 -8.75 -40.11
N ILE A 72 18.42 -8.67 -40.22
CA ILE A 72 17.72 -7.38 -40.32
C ILE A 72 17.50 -6.74 -38.95
N GLN A 73 17.78 -7.45 -37.85
CA GLN A 73 17.60 -6.98 -36.48
C GLN A 73 18.18 -5.59 -36.19
N ASP A 74 19.27 -5.23 -36.86
CA ASP A 74 19.96 -3.94 -36.67
C ASP A 74 19.46 -2.83 -37.60
N THR A 75 18.55 -3.15 -38.53
CA THR A 75 18.11 -2.22 -39.59
C THR A 75 16.59 -2.11 -39.74
N GLN A 76 15.81 -3.14 -39.43
CA GLN A 76 14.35 -3.11 -39.46
C GLN A 76 13.75 -3.90 -38.30
N GLY A 77 12.67 -3.34 -37.74
CA GLY A 77 12.06 -3.88 -36.54
C GLY A 77 10.80 -3.12 -36.15
N PHE A 78 10.18 -3.55 -35.06
CA PHE A 78 8.92 -3.01 -34.57
C PHE A 78 8.86 -2.92 -33.05
N SER A 79 7.91 -2.15 -32.54
CA SER A 79 7.70 -1.99 -31.09
C SER A 79 6.49 -2.79 -30.63
N VAL A 80 6.60 -3.39 -29.45
CA VAL A 80 5.52 -4.15 -28.80
C VAL A 80 5.42 -3.73 -27.34
N THR A 81 4.29 -4.02 -26.70
CA THR A 81 4.06 -3.72 -25.28
C THR A 81 3.84 -5.03 -24.52
N ALA A 82 4.50 -5.18 -23.37
CA ALA A 82 4.34 -6.34 -22.49
C ALA A 82 2.85 -6.59 -22.17
N GLY A 83 2.43 -7.86 -22.16
CA GLY A 83 1.06 -8.28 -21.91
C GLY A 83 0.07 -8.08 -23.08
N LYS A 84 0.49 -7.52 -24.22
CA LYS A 84 -0.39 -7.36 -25.40
C LYS A 84 -0.24 -8.51 -26.40
N GLU A 85 -1.32 -8.79 -27.12
CA GLU A 85 -1.30 -9.75 -28.23
C GLU A 85 -0.63 -9.12 -29.47
N ILE A 86 0.14 -9.95 -30.17
CA ILE A 86 0.68 -9.70 -31.50
C ILE A 86 0.27 -10.82 -32.45
N VAL A 87 -0.03 -10.45 -33.69
CA VAL A 87 -0.40 -11.35 -34.78
C VAL A 87 0.62 -11.19 -35.90
N LEU A 88 1.24 -12.29 -36.31
CA LEU A 88 2.21 -12.33 -37.40
C LEU A 88 1.59 -13.01 -38.61
N ASP A 89 1.49 -12.29 -39.71
CA ASP A 89 1.14 -12.83 -41.03
C ASP A 89 2.45 -13.10 -41.78
N VAL A 90 2.86 -14.36 -41.82
CA VAL A 90 4.14 -14.82 -42.37
C VAL A 90 3.91 -15.47 -43.72
N ARG A 91 4.75 -15.11 -44.69
CA ARG A 91 4.74 -15.62 -46.05
C ARG A 91 6.13 -16.15 -46.41
N SER A 92 6.20 -17.34 -47.00
CA SER A 92 7.44 -17.96 -47.47
C SER A 92 7.25 -18.66 -48.82
N GLY A 93 8.33 -19.05 -49.49
CA GLY A 93 8.27 -19.75 -50.78
C GLY A 93 7.54 -21.09 -50.72
N ILE A 94 6.94 -21.51 -51.83
CA ILE A 94 6.08 -22.70 -51.98
C ILE A 94 6.72 -24.02 -51.52
N TRP A 95 8.05 -24.10 -51.47
CA TRP A 95 8.76 -25.31 -51.04
C TRP A 95 9.26 -25.23 -49.60
N THR A 96 8.79 -24.26 -48.82
CA THR A 96 9.01 -24.22 -47.38
C THR A 96 8.15 -25.28 -46.71
N TRP A 97 8.76 -26.30 -46.14
CA TRP A 97 8.11 -27.41 -45.45
C TRP A 97 7.72 -27.08 -44.03
N ASP A 98 8.54 -26.24 -43.39
CA ASP A 98 8.51 -26.01 -41.97
C ASP A 98 8.91 -24.57 -41.67
N ILE A 99 8.09 -23.91 -40.87
CA ILE A 99 8.32 -22.55 -40.41
C ILE A 99 8.27 -22.54 -38.90
N GLN A 100 9.29 -21.95 -38.29
CA GLN A 100 9.30 -21.70 -36.86
C GLN A 100 9.55 -20.22 -36.60
N VAL A 101 8.85 -19.69 -35.60
CA VAL A 101 9.02 -18.32 -35.10
C VAL A 101 9.34 -18.38 -33.61
N GLY A 102 10.29 -17.56 -33.18
CA GLY A 102 10.71 -17.46 -31.78
C GLY A 102 11.12 -16.05 -31.42
N PHE A 103 11.00 -15.72 -30.13
CA PHE A 103 11.30 -14.41 -29.57
C PHE A 103 12.32 -14.54 -28.45
N ASP A 104 13.20 -13.55 -28.31
CA ASP A 104 14.21 -13.48 -27.24
C ASP A 104 13.69 -12.45 -26.21
N TRP A 105 12.64 -12.77 -25.45
CA TRP A 105 11.93 -11.80 -24.62
C TRP A 105 12.76 -11.28 -23.44
N ASP A 106 13.69 -12.07 -22.94
CA ASP A 106 14.57 -11.68 -21.83
C ASP A 106 15.93 -11.09 -22.29
N GLY A 107 16.21 -11.15 -23.60
CA GLY A 107 17.39 -10.59 -24.22
C GLY A 107 18.67 -11.35 -23.90
N ASP A 108 18.59 -12.59 -23.42
CA ASP A 108 19.75 -13.41 -23.07
C ASP A 108 20.43 -14.05 -24.30
N GLY A 109 19.72 -14.08 -25.43
CA GLY A 109 20.22 -14.57 -26.71
C GLY A 109 19.66 -15.93 -27.12
N ASP A 110 18.96 -16.64 -26.24
CA ASP A 110 18.16 -17.80 -26.62
C ASP A 110 16.79 -17.34 -27.14
N PHE A 111 15.99 -18.28 -27.66
CA PHE A 111 14.65 -17.98 -28.17
C PHE A 111 13.61 -18.73 -27.35
N GLU A 112 12.77 -17.98 -26.67
CA GLU A 112 11.56 -18.42 -25.99
C GLU A 112 10.35 -18.36 -26.93
N ASP A 113 9.23 -18.93 -26.44
CA ASP A 113 7.92 -18.89 -27.11
C ASP A 113 7.98 -19.31 -28.59
N LEU A 114 8.34 -20.56 -28.80
CA LEU A 114 8.48 -21.13 -30.13
C LEU A 114 7.11 -21.58 -30.66
N GLN A 115 6.68 -21.02 -31.80
CA GLN A 115 5.58 -21.60 -32.57
C GLN A 115 6.09 -22.14 -33.91
N ARG A 116 5.60 -23.31 -34.30
CA ARG A 116 6.01 -24.04 -35.51
C ARG A 116 4.79 -24.39 -36.35
N ALA A 117 4.91 -24.29 -37.67
CA ALA A 117 3.87 -24.67 -38.60
C ALA A 117 4.45 -25.41 -39.82
N PHE A 118 3.75 -26.45 -40.26
CA PHE A 118 4.12 -27.25 -41.43
C PHE A 118 3.26 -26.86 -42.64
N SER A 119 3.80 -27.02 -43.85
CA SER A 119 3.14 -26.67 -45.12
C SER A 119 1.82 -27.43 -45.37
N THR A 120 1.61 -28.56 -44.70
CA THR A 120 0.33 -29.25 -44.57
C THR A 120 -0.16 -29.21 -43.12
N LEU A 121 -1.30 -28.55 -42.88
CA LEU A 121 -1.97 -28.49 -41.57
C LEU A 121 -2.08 -29.87 -40.92
N GLY A 122 -1.30 -30.11 -39.85
CA GLY A 122 -1.49 -31.23 -38.92
C GLY A 122 -1.09 -32.63 -39.39
N LYS A 123 -0.32 -32.79 -40.48
CA LYS A 123 0.29 -34.08 -40.87
C LYS A 123 1.74 -33.93 -41.31
N LYS A 124 2.55 -34.94 -40.99
CA LYS A 124 3.90 -35.11 -41.56
C LYS A 124 3.73 -35.48 -43.04
N PRO A 125 4.27 -34.70 -43.99
CA PRO A 125 4.10 -34.98 -45.40
C PRO A 125 4.79 -36.28 -45.81
N THR A 126 4.19 -36.99 -46.77
CA THR A 126 4.74 -38.23 -47.33
C THR A 126 5.69 -37.92 -48.49
N GLN A 127 6.63 -38.82 -48.79
CA GLN A 127 7.54 -38.68 -49.95
C GLN A 127 6.79 -38.43 -51.28
N GLN A 128 5.53 -38.86 -51.38
CA GLN A 128 4.66 -38.69 -52.55
C GLN A 128 4.10 -37.26 -52.69
N GLU A 129 4.04 -36.50 -51.59
CA GLU A 129 3.58 -35.11 -51.55
C GLU A 129 4.74 -34.10 -51.67
N THR A 130 5.98 -34.60 -51.83
CA THR A 130 7.22 -33.82 -51.82
C THR A 130 7.83 -33.58 -53.19
N SER A 131 8.73 -32.60 -53.27
CA SER A 131 9.65 -32.40 -54.40
C SER A 131 10.61 -33.59 -54.60
N TRP A 132 10.65 -34.54 -53.66
CA TRP A 132 11.40 -35.79 -53.74
C TRP A 132 10.55 -36.97 -54.25
N ASN A 133 9.31 -36.73 -54.69
CA ASN A 133 8.49 -37.76 -55.30
C ASN A 133 9.20 -38.28 -56.59
N PRO A 134 9.48 -39.60 -56.69
CA PRO A 134 10.16 -40.18 -57.85
C PRO A 134 9.48 -39.89 -59.19
N LYS A 135 8.16 -39.66 -59.18
CA LYS A 135 7.36 -39.26 -60.35
C LYS A 135 7.85 -37.96 -61.01
N TYR A 136 8.49 -37.08 -60.24
CA TYR A 136 8.91 -35.76 -60.66
C TYR A 136 10.44 -35.58 -60.60
N LYS A 137 11.18 -36.67 -60.36
CA LYS A 137 12.64 -36.73 -60.25
C LYS A 137 13.36 -36.05 -61.43
N ASP A 138 12.83 -36.22 -62.64
CA ASP A 138 13.39 -35.62 -63.85
C ASP A 138 12.76 -34.26 -64.20
N THR A 139 11.61 -33.94 -63.59
CA THR A 139 10.87 -32.69 -63.80
C THR A 139 11.45 -31.55 -62.96
N TYR A 140 11.92 -31.85 -61.75
CA TYR A 140 12.45 -30.87 -60.80
C TYR A 140 13.93 -30.54 -60.98
N ALA A 141 14.69 -31.32 -61.76
CA ALA A 141 16.08 -31.06 -62.10
C ALA A 141 16.24 -30.01 -63.22
N SER A 142 15.19 -29.78 -64.02
CA SER A 142 15.18 -28.83 -65.14
C SER A 142 15.09 -27.38 -64.67
N ALA A 143 16.11 -26.58 -65.02
CA ALA A 143 16.16 -25.15 -64.71
C ALA A 143 15.06 -24.36 -65.44
N ASP A 144 14.72 -24.78 -66.66
CA ASP A 144 13.71 -24.13 -67.49
C ASP A 144 12.30 -24.39 -66.97
N TRP A 145 12.04 -25.61 -66.47
CA TRP A 145 10.76 -25.93 -65.84
C TRP A 145 10.57 -25.14 -64.55
N ARG A 146 11.61 -25.01 -63.71
CA ARG A 146 11.58 -24.18 -62.49
C ARG A 146 11.34 -22.70 -62.81
N LYS A 147 11.91 -22.20 -63.90
CA LYS A 147 11.70 -20.82 -64.38
C LYS A 147 10.28 -20.61 -64.91
N ALA A 148 9.76 -21.55 -65.67
CA ALA A 148 8.40 -21.52 -66.20
C ALA A 148 7.34 -21.61 -65.09
N GLU A 149 7.57 -22.42 -64.05
CA GLU A 149 6.65 -22.53 -62.92
C GLU A 149 6.68 -21.27 -62.04
N LYS A 150 7.85 -20.63 -61.89
CA LYS A 150 8.00 -19.30 -61.27
C LYS A 150 7.24 -18.21 -62.07
N GLU A 151 7.32 -18.22 -63.39
CA GLU A 151 6.54 -17.30 -64.26
C GLU A 151 5.04 -17.59 -64.24
N ARG A 152 4.63 -18.87 -64.20
CA ARG A 152 3.22 -19.31 -64.18
C ARG A 152 2.52 -18.99 -62.87
N LEU A 153 3.18 -19.20 -61.74
CA LEU A 153 2.63 -18.95 -60.40
C LEU A 153 2.76 -17.48 -59.98
N GLY A 154 3.71 -16.73 -60.56
CA GLY A 154 4.04 -15.38 -60.11
C GLY A 154 4.30 -15.33 -58.60
N HIS A 155 3.89 -14.23 -57.95
CA HIS A 155 3.97 -14.06 -56.48
C HIS A 155 2.98 -14.92 -55.66
N ARG A 156 2.34 -15.94 -56.26
CA ARG A 156 1.28 -16.76 -55.62
C ARG A 156 1.74 -18.16 -55.19
N GLY A 157 3.00 -18.51 -55.42
CA GLY A 157 3.63 -19.71 -54.86
C GLY A 157 4.15 -19.46 -53.43
N VAL A 158 3.26 -19.08 -52.51
CA VAL A 158 3.63 -18.65 -51.17
C VAL A 158 2.82 -19.42 -50.14
N VAL A 159 3.49 -20.07 -49.17
CA VAL A 159 2.82 -20.66 -48.01
C VAL A 159 2.50 -19.53 -47.03
N TYR A 160 1.24 -19.46 -46.59
CA TYR A 160 0.75 -18.43 -45.67
C TYR A 160 0.49 -19.05 -44.29
N HIS A 161 1.11 -18.48 -43.27
CA HIS A 161 0.88 -18.84 -41.88
C HIS A 161 0.56 -17.60 -41.06
N GLN A 162 -0.40 -17.75 -40.14
CA GLN A 162 -0.67 -16.75 -39.12
C GLN A 162 -0.26 -17.31 -37.76
N PHE A 163 0.57 -16.58 -37.04
CA PHE A 163 0.97 -16.90 -35.67
C PHE A 163 0.42 -15.85 -34.71
N LYS A 164 0.04 -16.26 -33.51
CA LYS A 164 -0.47 -15.36 -32.47
C LYS A 164 0.33 -15.54 -31.19
N PHE A 165 0.87 -14.46 -30.67
CA PHE A 165 1.65 -14.46 -29.44
C PHE A 165 1.10 -13.43 -28.47
N THR A 166 1.25 -13.68 -27.18
CA THR A 166 1.10 -12.66 -26.13
C THR A 166 2.49 -12.31 -25.65
N VAL A 167 2.87 -11.03 -25.70
CA VAL A 167 4.16 -10.60 -25.14
C VAL A 167 4.14 -10.89 -23.63
N PRO A 168 5.10 -11.64 -23.06
CA PRO A 168 5.14 -11.93 -21.63
C PRO A 168 5.12 -10.65 -20.79
N ALA A 169 4.45 -10.68 -19.64
CA ALA A 169 4.34 -9.52 -18.75
C ALA A 169 5.70 -9.13 -18.12
N ASP A 170 6.60 -10.11 -18.02
CA ASP A 170 7.97 -10.02 -17.51
C ASP A 170 9.02 -9.85 -18.61
N ALA A 171 8.61 -9.69 -19.89
CA ALA A 171 9.52 -9.41 -20.99
C ALA A 171 10.39 -8.18 -20.67
N LYS A 172 11.69 -8.30 -20.92
CA LYS A 172 12.66 -7.26 -20.57
C LYS A 172 12.48 -6.04 -21.45
N ALA A 173 12.25 -4.90 -20.82
CA ALA A 173 12.11 -3.63 -21.53
C ALA A 173 13.41 -3.27 -22.29
N GLY A 174 13.25 -2.76 -23.51
CA GLY A 174 14.37 -2.37 -24.37
C GLY A 174 14.42 -3.13 -25.69
N LYS A 175 15.59 -3.12 -26.34
CA LYS A 175 15.81 -3.80 -27.62
C LYS A 175 16.00 -5.30 -27.40
N THR A 176 15.34 -6.09 -28.24
CA THR A 176 15.56 -7.52 -28.42
C THR A 176 15.25 -7.93 -29.87
N ARG A 177 14.96 -9.21 -30.14
CA ARG A 177 14.78 -9.76 -31.49
C ARG A 177 13.72 -10.85 -31.58
N MET A 178 13.28 -11.07 -32.82
CA MET A 178 12.51 -12.23 -33.23
C MET A 178 13.21 -12.89 -34.43
N ARG A 179 13.13 -14.21 -34.49
CA ARG A 179 13.64 -15.01 -35.60
C ARG A 179 12.52 -15.75 -36.30
N ILE A 180 12.59 -15.76 -37.63
CA ILE A 180 11.79 -16.63 -38.48
C ILE A 180 12.74 -17.58 -39.21
N LEU A 181 12.52 -18.88 -39.02
CA LEU A 181 13.20 -19.95 -39.74
C LEU A 181 12.25 -20.59 -40.73
N CYS A 182 12.76 -20.86 -41.94
CA CYS A 182 12.08 -21.62 -42.99
C CYS A 182 13.00 -22.75 -43.46
N ASP A 183 12.53 -24.00 -43.50
CA ASP A 183 13.28 -25.13 -44.08
C ASP A 183 12.58 -25.73 -45.31
N GLY A 184 13.41 -26.17 -46.25
CA GLY A 184 13.02 -26.68 -47.56
C GLY A 184 13.21 -28.19 -47.76
N ASP A 185 13.73 -28.94 -46.78
CA ASP A 185 14.07 -30.37 -46.95
C ASP A 185 13.36 -31.33 -45.99
N GLY A 186 12.60 -30.82 -45.01
CA GLY A 186 11.78 -31.64 -44.11
C GLY A 186 12.61 -32.60 -43.24
N GLY A 187 13.85 -32.22 -42.93
CA GLY A 187 14.85 -33.06 -42.27
C GLY A 187 14.43 -33.53 -40.87
N THR A 188 14.90 -34.72 -40.49
CA THR A 188 14.57 -35.44 -39.25
C THR A 188 15.28 -34.92 -37.99
N ALA A 189 15.83 -33.71 -37.99
CA ALA A 189 16.52 -33.13 -36.84
C ALA A 189 15.67 -32.02 -36.22
N ASP A 190 15.69 -31.92 -34.90
CA ASP A 190 14.96 -30.91 -34.15
C ASP A 190 15.34 -29.51 -34.63
N PHE A 191 14.32 -28.71 -34.89
CA PHE A 191 14.41 -27.35 -35.41
C PHE A 191 14.83 -26.44 -34.26
N GLU A 192 16.12 -26.46 -33.95
CA GLU A 192 16.70 -25.62 -32.91
C GLU A 192 16.96 -24.22 -33.49
N MET A 193 16.36 -23.18 -32.90
CA MET A 193 16.45 -21.79 -33.38
C MET A 193 17.88 -21.27 -33.52
N CYS A 194 18.79 -21.90 -32.78
CA CYS A 194 20.21 -21.58 -32.73
C CYS A 194 21.11 -22.54 -33.51
N SER A 195 20.55 -23.56 -34.17
CA SER A 195 21.32 -24.49 -35.01
C SER A 195 21.49 -23.99 -36.45
N PRO A 196 22.50 -24.49 -37.18
CA PRO A 196 22.66 -24.24 -38.62
C PRO A 196 21.39 -24.58 -39.41
N VAL A 197 20.95 -23.64 -40.27
CA VAL A 197 19.88 -23.92 -41.21
C VAL A 197 20.35 -24.99 -42.20
N GLY A 198 19.52 -26.00 -42.43
CA GLY A 198 19.81 -27.13 -43.28
C GLY A 198 20.06 -26.77 -44.76
N TYR A 199 20.17 -27.82 -45.57
CA TYR A 199 20.58 -27.80 -46.99
C TYR A 199 19.79 -26.82 -47.88
N ALA A 200 18.57 -26.40 -47.49
CA ALA A 200 17.67 -25.66 -48.37
C ALA A 200 16.68 -24.71 -47.65
N GLY A 201 17.14 -23.94 -46.64
CA GLY A 201 16.28 -23.03 -45.84
C GLY A 201 16.70 -21.55 -45.82
N SER A 202 15.96 -20.74 -45.05
CA SER A 202 16.31 -19.35 -44.77
C SER A 202 16.08 -18.94 -43.31
N MET A 203 16.89 -18.00 -42.81
CA MET A 203 16.77 -17.39 -41.48
C MET A 203 16.69 -15.87 -41.57
N HIS A 204 15.70 -15.28 -40.90
CA HIS A 204 15.49 -13.83 -40.85
C HIS A 204 15.32 -13.37 -39.40
N ASP A 205 16.19 -12.46 -38.97
CA ASP A 205 16.10 -11.80 -37.67
C ASP A 205 15.53 -10.39 -37.82
N PHE A 206 14.55 -10.04 -36.98
CA PHE A 206 13.91 -8.72 -36.90
C PHE A 206 14.15 -8.10 -35.54
N GLY A 207 14.34 -6.78 -35.50
CA GLY A 207 14.53 -6.04 -34.25
C GLY A 207 13.20 -5.84 -33.55
N ILE A 208 13.18 -5.99 -32.24
CA ILE A 208 12.00 -5.69 -31.41
C ILE A 208 12.40 -4.67 -30.36
N THR A 209 11.50 -3.72 -30.09
CA THR A 209 11.60 -2.88 -28.89
C THR A 209 10.40 -3.17 -27.99
N VAL A 210 10.67 -3.76 -26.82
CA VAL A 210 9.65 -3.98 -25.79
C VAL A 210 9.49 -2.68 -25.00
N ALA A 211 8.36 -2.02 -25.19
CA ALA A 211 7.96 -0.86 -24.41
C ALA A 211 7.48 -1.31 -23.03
N LYS A 212 8.00 -0.67 -21.99
CA LYS A 212 7.46 -0.80 -20.62
C LYS A 212 6.13 -0.05 -20.55
N GLU A 213 5.07 -0.68 -20.03
CA GLU A 213 3.85 0.06 -19.73
C GLU A 213 4.19 1.20 -18.77
N ASN A 214 3.83 2.43 -19.16
CA ASN A 214 4.04 3.61 -18.34
C ASN A 214 2.92 3.67 -17.30
N VAL A 215 3.05 2.87 -16.24
CA VAL A 215 2.06 2.75 -15.16
C VAL A 215 2.36 3.78 -14.06
N VAL A 216 1.31 4.41 -13.54
CA VAL A 216 1.41 5.34 -12.41
C VAL A 216 1.78 4.55 -11.14
N VAL A 217 2.71 5.08 -10.34
CA VAL A 217 3.09 4.48 -9.06
C VAL A 217 1.91 4.57 -8.09
N LYS A 218 1.53 3.44 -7.50
CA LYS A 218 0.40 3.37 -6.56
C LYS A 218 0.56 4.34 -5.38
N PRO A 219 -0.55 4.88 -4.85
CA PRO A 219 -0.48 5.75 -3.68
C PRO A 219 0.13 5.06 -2.45
N VAL A 220 0.69 5.84 -1.55
CA VAL A 220 1.21 5.42 -0.24
C VAL A 220 0.53 6.24 0.84
N PHE A 221 0.13 5.58 1.93
CA PHE A 221 -0.41 6.21 3.13
C PHE A 221 0.71 6.40 4.15
N ASP A 222 0.73 7.56 4.82
CA ASP A 222 1.72 7.89 5.85
C ASP A 222 1.47 7.15 7.18
N ILE A 223 0.21 6.89 7.50
CA ILE A 223 -0.23 6.12 8.67
C ILE A 223 -0.49 4.68 8.22
N VAL A 224 0.10 3.73 8.95
CA VAL A 224 -0.08 2.28 8.71
C VAL A 224 -1.49 1.87 9.15
N ASP A 225 -2.03 0.79 8.57
CA ASP A 225 -3.29 0.24 9.04
C ASP A 225 -3.18 -0.30 10.48
N GLY A 226 -4.29 -0.31 11.22
CA GLY A 226 -4.26 -0.70 12.63
C GLY A 226 -5.43 -0.21 13.45
N THR A 227 -5.30 -0.37 14.76
CA THR A 227 -6.29 0.06 15.74
C THR A 227 -5.83 1.34 16.43
N TYR A 228 -6.69 2.35 16.45
CA TYR A 228 -6.41 3.67 16.99
C TYR A 228 -7.53 4.09 17.93
N LYS A 229 -7.19 4.78 19.02
CA LYS A 229 -8.17 5.32 19.98
C LYS A 229 -8.62 6.75 19.67
N VAL A 230 -7.98 7.39 18.67
CA VAL A 230 -8.28 8.76 18.21
C VAL A 230 -8.42 8.80 16.70
N ASP A 231 -9.08 9.85 16.20
CA ASP A 231 -9.20 10.11 14.75
C ASP A 231 -7.81 10.21 14.09
N GLN A 232 -7.70 9.69 12.87
CA GLN A 232 -6.47 9.74 12.08
C GLN A 232 -6.62 10.74 10.92
N MET A 233 -5.54 11.45 10.61
CA MET A 233 -5.46 12.37 9.47
C MET A 233 -4.40 11.85 8.50
N ILE A 234 -4.83 11.14 7.46
CA ILE A 234 -3.94 10.36 6.59
C ILE A 234 -3.51 11.19 5.39
N THR A 235 -2.20 11.32 5.21
CA THR A 235 -1.60 11.89 4.00
C THR A 235 -1.43 10.81 2.94
N ILE A 236 -1.83 11.12 1.70
CA ILE A 236 -1.70 10.21 0.57
C ILE A 236 -0.71 10.80 -0.43
N THR A 237 0.29 10.03 -0.83
CA THR A 237 1.32 10.46 -1.78
C THR A 237 1.48 9.46 -2.92
N SER A 238 1.98 9.91 -4.08
CA SER A 238 2.43 9.03 -5.17
C SER A 238 3.80 9.51 -5.65
N ALA A 239 4.68 8.57 -5.99
CA ALA A 239 6.00 8.90 -6.54
C ALA A 239 5.92 9.36 -8.00
N THR A 240 4.77 9.24 -8.68
CA THR A 240 4.57 9.78 -10.03
C THR A 240 4.21 11.27 -9.93
N PRO A 241 5.08 12.19 -10.39
CA PRO A 241 4.80 13.63 -10.35
C PRO A 241 3.53 13.98 -11.12
N ASP A 242 2.77 14.94 -10.61
CA ASP A 242 1.54 15.47 -11.20
C ASP A 242 0.38 14.47 -11.37
N ALA A 243 0.49 13.26 -10.80
CA ALA A 243 -0.62 12.31 -10.78
C ALA A 243 -1.73 12.82 -9.84
N LYS A 244 -2.98 12.70 -10.27
CA LYS A 244 -4.17 12.96 -9.45
C LYS A 244 -4.52 11.72 -8.65
N ILE A 245 -4.68 11.86 -7.35
CA ILE A 245 -5.02 10.76 -6.44
C ILE A 245 -6.51 10.80 -6.13
N TYR A 246 -7.18 9.66 -6.24
CA TYR A 246 -8.58 9.49 -5.91
C TYR A 246 -8.75 8.42 -4.83
N TYR A 247 -9.63 8.64 -3.87
CA TYR A 247 -9.82 7.73 -2.72
C TYR A 247 -11.28 7.52 -2.32
N THR A 248 -11.50 6.49 -1.53
CA THR A 248 -12.79 6.09 -0.91
C THR A 248 -12.52 5.60 0.51
N ILE A 249 -13.49 5.75 1.41
CA ILE A 249 -13.37 5.34 2.84
C ILE A 249 -14.38 4.23 3.24
N ASP A 250 -15.24 3.85 2.30
CA ASP A 250 -16.27 2.82 2.47
C ASP A 250 -15.81 1.43 1.99
N GLY A 251 -14.57 1.32 1.48
CA GLY A 251 -13.99 0.08 0.96
C GLY A 251 -14.30 -0.21 -0.51
N GLN A 252 -15.02 0.65 -1.22
CA GLN A 252 -15.23 0.52 -2.66
C GLN A 252 -13.97 0.91 -3.43
N ASP A 253 -13.70 0.29 -4.59
CA ASP A 253 -12.55 0.69 -5.38
C ASP A 253 -12.76 2.09 -5.98
N PRO A 254 -11.82 3.04 -5.76
CA PRO A 254 -11.95 4.39 -6.28
C PRO A 254 -11.71 4.41 -7.79
N THR A 255 -12.42 5.30 -8.48
CA THR A 255 -12.15 5.67 -9.88
C THR A 255 -12.12 7.21 -10.00
N ALA A 256 -11.81 7.74 -11.18
CA ALA A 256 -11.90 9.19 -11.42
C ALA A 256 -13.33 9.77 -11.23
N THR A 257 -14.36 8.92 -11.31
CA THR A 257 -15.78 9.34 -11.21
C THR A 257 -16.45 8.92 -9.91
N SER A 258 -16.07 7.78 -9.33
CA SER A 258 -16.63 7.27 -8.06
C SER A 258 -15.78 7.60 -6.83
N GLY A 259 -14.52 8.01 -7.02
CA GLY A 259 -13.61 8.39 -5.94
C GLY A 259 -13.62 9.89 -5.65
N THR A 260 -13.16 10.25 -4.46
CA THR A 260 -12.94 11.64 -4.04
C THR A 260 -11.53 12.07 -4.44
N LEU A 261 -11.39 13.22 -5.10
CA LEU A 261 -10.08 13.79 -5.43
C LEU A 261 -9.35 14.21 -4.14
N TYR A 262 -8.13 13.71 -3.95
CA TYR A 262 -7.31 14.05 -2.80
C TYR A 262 -6.73 15.47 -2.91
N ASN A 263 -7.03 16.32 -1.94
CA ASN A 263 -6.55 17.71 -1.85
C ASN A 263 -6.08 18.14 -0.44
N ALA A 264 -6.33 17.31 0.58
CA ALA A 264 -5.94 17.50 1.97
C ALA A 264 -5.94 16.14 2.69
N PRO A 265 -5.26 15.99 3.84
CA PRO A 265 -5.26 14.75 4.60
C PRO A 265 -6.66 14.20 4.87
N VAL A 266 -6.83 12.90 4.66
CA VAL A 266 -8.12 12.21 4.80
C VAL A 266 -8.40 11.96 6.27
N LYS A 267 -9.49 12.55 6.78
CA LYS A 267 -9.97 12.26 8.13
C LYS A 267 -10.60 10.88 8.17
N VAL A 268 -10.04 9.98 8.96
CA VAL A 268 -10.61 8.69 9.31
C VAL A 268 -11.07 8.73 10.76
N SER A 269 -12.38 8.58 10.95
CA SER A 269 -13.04 8.78 12.25
C SER A 269 -14.30 7.94 12.39
N VAL A 270 -14.69 7.67 13.64
CA VAL A 270 -15.99 7.07 14.00
C VAL A 270 -16.68 7.96 15.04
N PRO A 271 -18.01 7.82 15.25
CA PRO A 271 -18.72 8.53 16.31
C PRO A 271 -18.13 8.24 17.70
N GLU A 272 -18.15 9.23 18.57
CA GLU A 272 -17.79 9.05 19.98
C GLU A 272 -18.67 7.96 20.64
N GLY A 273 -18.09 7.17 21.54
CA GLY A 273 -18.76 6.05 22.19
C GLY A 273 -18.87 4.79 21.32
N THR A 274 -18.23 4.74 20.15
CA THR A 274 -18.32 3.59 19.22
C THR A 274 -16.96 3.02 18.84
N THR A 275 -16.96 1.77 18.40
CA THR A 275 -15.84 1.16 17.69
C THR A 275 -16.27 0.87 16.27
N GLY A 276 -15.50 1.31 15.28
CA GLY A 276 -15.83 1.11 13.87
C GLY A 276 -14.59 0.90 13.01
N LYS A 277 -14.81 0.27 11.86
CA LYS A 277 -13.78 0.07 10.83
C LYS A 277 -14.02 1.01 9.67
N VAL A 278 -12.94 1.63 9.18
CA VAL A 278 -12.93 2.46 7.98
C VAL A 278 -11.91 1.87 7.02
N THR A 279 -12.34 1.58 5.78
CA THR A 279 -11.48 0.99 4.76
C THR A 279 -11.12 2.08 3.75
N LEU A 280 -9.90 2.60 3.86
CA LEU A 280 -9.37 3.58 2.92
C LEU A 280 -8.77 2.87 1.72
N LYS A 281 -9.24 3.21 0.52
CA LYS A 281 -8.64 2.78 -0.74
C LYS A 281 -8.25 4.00 -1.57
N ALA A 282 -7.16 3.91 -2.33
CA ALA A 282 -6.71 4.99 -3.21
C ALA A 282 -6.08 4.48 -4.51
N ILE A 283 -6.25 5.25 -5.59
CA ILE A 283 -5.53 5.12 -6.87
C ILE A 283 -4.91 6.45 -7.28
N ALA A 284 -3.92 6.40 -8.16
CA ALA A 284 -3.34 7.56 -8.82
C ALA A 284 -3.51 7.46 -10.35
N ILE A 285 -3.89 8.57 -10.97
CA ILE A 285 -4.17 8.69 -12.40
C ILE A 285 -3.35 9.83 -12.99
N LYS A 286 -2.73 9.59 -14.14
CA LYS A 286 -2.03 10.61 -14.93
C LYS A 286 -2.32 10.39 -16.41
N ASP A 287 -2.64 11.47 -17.12
CA ASP A 287 -2.96 11.41 -18.54
C ASP A 287 -1.79 10.84 -19.35
N GLY A 288 -2.09 9.92 -20.27
CA GLY A 288 -1.08 9.21 -21.07
C GLY A 288 -0.34 8.08 -20.32
N MET A 289 -0.75 7.76 -19.09
CA MET A 289 -0.24 6.64 -18.30
C MET A 289 -1.37 5.68 -17.92
N GLN A 290 -1.02 4.43 -17.70
CA GLN A 290 -1.95 3.47 -17.13
C GLN A 290 -2.17 3.79 -15.65
N THR A 291 -3.44 3.76 -15.22
CA THR A 291 -3.84 3.95 -13.82
C THR A 291 -3.08 3.02 -12.90
N SER A 292 -2.71 3.51 -11.71
CA SER A 292 -2.02 2.69 -10.73
C SER A 292 -2.89 1.54 -10.21
N ASP A 293 -2.24 0.55 -9.59
CA ASP A 293 -2.94 -0.38 -8.71
C ASP A 293 -3.61 0.33 -7.53
N VAL A 294 -4.60 -0.32 -6.92
CA VAL A 294 -5.30 0.16 -5.73
C VAL A 294 -4.44 -0.08 -4.48
N THR A 295 -4.20 0.95 -3.70
CA THR A 295 -3.66 0.84 -2.33
C THR A 295 -4.82 0.75 -1.34
N THR A 296 -4.77 -0.19 -0.38
CA THR A 296 -5.83 -0.44 0.61
C THR A 296 -5.25 -0.44 2.02
N ALA A 297 -5.95 0.18 2.98
CA ALA A 297 -5.67 0.12 4.41
C ALA A 297 -6.97 0.07 5.22
N VAL A 298 -6.95 -0.66 6.34
CA VAL A 298 -8.11 -0.81 7.24
C VAL A 298 -7.79 -0.22 8.60
N TYR A 299 -8.51 0.83 8.98
CA TYR A 299 -8.36 1.50 10.27
C TYR A 299 -9.52 1.13 11.18
N THR A 300 -9.21 0.57 12.35
CA THR A 300 -10.19 0.37 13.41
C THR A 300 -10.08 1.51 14.39
N ILE A 301 -11.10 2.38 14.47
CA ILE A 301 -11.12 3.47 15.45
C ILE A 301 -11.98 3.03 16.64
N GLN A 302 -11.40 3.08 17.84
CA GLN A 302 -12.00 2.67 19.11
C GLN A 302 -12.20 3.89 20.01
N LYS A 303 -13.37 4.52 19.92
CA LYS A 303 -13.77 5.64 20.79
C LYS A 303 -14.74 5.19 21.88
N ALA A 304 -14.48 4.03 22.45
CA ALA A 304 -15.29 3.45 23.51
C ALA A 304 -14.40 2.70 24.48
N TRP A 305 -14.67 2.82 25.77
CA TRP A 305 -13.98 2.06 26.80
C TRP A 305 -14.29 0.57 26.66
N SER A 306 -13.25 -0.25 26.83
CA SER A 306 -13.39 -1.70 26.85
C SER A 306 -14.33 -2.14 27.99
N ILE A 307 -15.24 -3.06 27.66
CA ILE A 307 -16.09 -3.73 28.63
C ILE A 307 -15.27 -4.86 29.26
N VAL A 308 -15.00 -4.72 30.55
CA VAL A 308 -14.25 -5.72 31.30
C VAL A 308 -15.04 -7.02 31.37
N LYS A 309 -14.35 -8.13 31.16
CA LYS A 309 -14.93 -9.48 31.23
C LYS A 309 -14.60 -10.12 32.57
N GLY A 310 -15.42 -11.08 32.98
CA GLY A 310 -15.20 -11.78 34.23
C GLY A 310 -16.35 -12.67 34.64
N THR A 311 -16.22 -13.27 35.82
CA THR A 311 -17.25 -14.12 36.43
C THR A 311 -17.67 -13.54 37.77
N VAL A 312 -18.98 -13.43 38.00
CA VAL A 312 -19.48 -13.08 39.34
C VAL A 312 -19.25 -14.29 40.24
N HIS A 313 -18.49 -14.12 41.32
CA HIS A 313 -18.22 -15.21 42.25
C HIS A 313 -19.55 -15.78 42.79
N PRO A 314 -19.81 -17.10 42.76
CA PRO A 314 -21.17 -17.61 42.96
C PRO A 314 -21.68 -17.51 44.40
N THR A 315 -20.80 -17.67 45.39
CA THR A 315 -21.20 -17.90 46.79
C THR A 315 -20.88 -16.76 47.76
N GLU A 316 -19.95 -15.87 47.41
CA GLU A 316 -19.48 -14.79 48.28
C GLU A 316 -20.09 -13.46 47.87
N ASN A 317 -20.35 -12.60 48.84
CA ASN A 317 -20.90 -11.27 48.58
C ASN A 317 -19.74 -10.30 48.36
N ARG A 318 -19.28 -10.23 47.11
CA ARG A 318 -18.22 -9.31 46.67
C ARG A 318 -18.76 -8.18 45.78
N TYR A 319 -19.25 -7.08 46.36
CA TYR A 319 -19.67 -5.86 45.65
C TYR A 319 -19.48 -4.54 46.44
N VAL A 320 -19.42 -3.42 45.70
CA VAL A 320 -19.44 -2.06 46.27
C VAL A 320 -20.83 -1.75 46.79
N THR A 321 -20.95 -1.35 48.05
CA THR A 321 -22.22 -0.97 48.70
C THR A 321 -22.47 0.54 48.60
N SER A 322 -21.43 1.36 48.61
CA SER A 322 -21.53 2.79 48.36
C SER A 322 -20.25 3.36 47.76
N ALA A 323 -20.39 4.42 46.97
CA ALA A 323 -19.28 5.26 46.54
C ALA A 323 -19.75 6.71 46.57
N THR A 324 -19.04 7.54 47.33
CA THR A 324 -19.37 8.96 47.48
C THR A 324 -18.14 9.81 47.26
N THR A 325 -18.33 11.08 46.90
CA THR A 325 -17.23 12.04 46.92
C THR A 325 -17.53 13.19 47.88
N ASP A 326 -16.47 13.82 48.38
CA ASP A 326 -16.52 15.08 49.08
C ASP A 326 -15.61 16.10 48.41
N LYS A 327 -15.95 17.39 48.52
CA LYS A 327 -15.25 18.53 47.88
C LYS A 327 -15.21 18.52 46.35
N ALA A 328 -15.90 17.59 45.69
CA ALA A 328 -16.19 17.74 44.27
C ALA A 328 -17.19 18.90 44.10
N LYS A 329 -17.22 19.52 42.91
CA LYS A 329 -18.18 20.60 42.60
C LYS A 329 -19.62 20.10 42.72
N GLN A 330 -19.84 18.87 42.25
CA GLN A 330 -21.05 18.10 42.51
C GLN A 330 -20.60 16.73 42.98
N ASN A 331 -20.99 16.33 44.20
CA ASN A 331 -20.55 15.08 44.79
C ASN A 331 -21.28 13.86 44.21
N LEU A 332 -20.54 12.76 44.07
CA LEU A 332 -21.05 11.42 43.79
C LEU A 332 -21.83 10.94 45.01
N ASN A 333 -22.98 10.31 44.78
CA ASN A 333 -23.78 9.67 45.81
C ASN A 333 -24.36 8.36 45.27
N PHE A 334 -23.51 7.33 45.15
CA PHE A 334 -23.90 5.99 44.69
C PHE A 334 -24.12 5.05 45.87
N THR A 335 -25.20 4.26 45.81
CA THR A 335 -25.51 3.22 46.79
C THR A 335 -26.05 1.97 46.10
N GLN A 336 -25.69 0.80 46.60
CA GLN A 336 -26.14 -0.49 46.10
C GLN A 336 -26.42 -1.44 47.26
N THR A 337 -27.62 -2.01 47.29
CA THR A 337 -28.10 -2.85 48.40
C THR A 337 -28.07 -4.34 48.08
N GLU A 338 -27.87 -4.70 46.82
CA GLU A 338 -27.86 -6.08 46.35
C GLU A 338 -26.59 -6.38 45.55
N LYS A 339 -26.20 -7.65 45.54
CA LYS A 339 -25.04 -8.12 44.78
C LYS A 339 -25.36 -8.08 43.27
N PRO A 340 -24.47 -7.51 42.42
CA PRO A 340 -24.68 -7.48 40.97
C PRO A 340 -24.72 -8.88 40.35
N SER A 341 -25.50 -9.02 39.29
CA SER A 341 -25.53 -10.23 38.46
C SER A 341 -24.46 -10.25 37.37
N MET A 342 -23.70 -9.16 37.20
CA MET A 342 -22.63 -9.01 36.24
C MET A 342 -21.39 -8.37 36.89
N VAL A 343 -20.23 -8.66 36.33
CA VAL A 343 -18.94 -8.18 36.85
C VAL A 343 -18.65 -6.73 36.48
N TYR A 344 -19.07 -6.30 35.29
CA TYR A 344 -18.92 -4.93 34.83
C TYR A 344 -20.22 -4.16 35.08
N ILE A 345 -20.15 -3.14 35.93
CA ILE A 345 -21.28 -2.29 36.31
C ILE A 345 -21.00 -0.89 35.77
N ASN A 346 -21.73 -0.50 34.73
CA ASN A 346 -21.85 0.91 34.39
C ASN A 346 -22.92 1.53 35.29
N THR A 347 -22.51 2.26 36.32
CA THR A 347 -23.44 2.77 37.34
C THR A 347 -24.36 3.87 36.83
N GLY A 348 -23.95 4.57 35.76
CA GLY A 348 -24.58 5.82 35.30
C GLY A 348 -24.52 6.98 36.30
N SER A 349 -23.95 6.76 37.49
CA SER A 349 -23.86 7.76 38.54
C SER A 349 -22.73 8.73 38.21
N ALA A 350 -23.02 10.02 38.37
CA ALA A 350 -22.15 11.08 37.92
C ALA A 350 -21.75 12.02 39.06
N PHE A 351 -20.57 12.61 38.91
CA PHE A 351 -20.10 13.71 39.76
C PHE A 351 -19.32 14.71 38.90
N THR A 352 -19.15 15.93 39.42
CA THR A 352 -18.52 17.02 38.69
C THR A 352 -17.31 17.53 39.45
N VAL A 353 -16.19 17.68 38.76
CA VAL A 353 -14.93 18.19 39.31
C VAL A 353 -14.40 19.34 38.46
N GLU A 354 -13.49 20.11 39.03
CA GLU A 354 -12.84 21.22 38.36
C GLU A 354 -11.34 20.94 38.15
N THR A 355 -10.77 21.41 37.05
CA THR A 355 -9.35 21.21 36.75
C THR A 355 -8.45 21.84 37.83
N GLY A 356 -7.43 21.10 38.29
CA GLY A 356 -6.49 21.58 39.31
C GLY A 356 -7.01 21.60 40.75
N THR A 357 -8.21 21.07 41.01
CA THR A 357 -8.74 20.91 42.38
C THR A 357 -8.45 19.52 42.95
N ASN A 358 -8.80 19.30 44.21
CA ASN A 358 -8.78 17.98 44.85
C ASN A 358 -10.19 17.62 45.34
N PHE A 359 -10.52 16.34 45.31
CA PHE A 359 -11.73 15.78 45.92
C PHE A 359 -11.38 14.51 46.69
N ASP A 360 -12.22 14.15 47.66
CA ASP A 360 -12.08 12.90 48.41
C ASP A 360 -13.05 11.87 47.81
N LEU A 361 -12.57 10.67 47.50
CA LEU A 361 -13.37 9.51 47.11
C LEU A 361 -13.47 8.57 48.31
N HIS A 362 -14.71 8.29 48.75
CA HIS A 362 -15.03 7.34 49.80
C HIS A 362 -15.78 6.14 49.20
N VAL A 363 -15.29 4.94 49.43
CA VAL A 363 -15.87 3.70 48.90
C VAL A 363 -16.08 2.72 50.02
N GLN A 364 -17.30 2.17 50.10
CA GLN A 364 -17.65 1.10 51.02
C GLN A 364 -18.07 -0.13 50.23
N CYS A 365 -17.69 -1.30 50.74
CA CYS A 365 -17.91 -2.59 50.10
C CYS A 365 -18.50 -3.59 51.09
N SER A 366 -19.04 -4.71 50.60
CA SER A 366 -19.41 -5.81 51.48
C SER A 366 -18.17 -6.48 52.11
N ALA A 367 -18.37 -7.19 53.23
CA ALA A 367 -17.28 -7.71 54.05
C ALA A 367 -16.30 -8.65 53.31
N ASP A 368 -16.75 -9.36 52.27
CA ASP A 368 -15.90 -10.28 51.52
C ASP A 368 -14.89 -9.56 50.60
N MET A 369 -15.01 -8.24 50.34
CA MET A 369 -13.99 -7.48 49.58
C MET A 369 -12.65 -7.40 50.28
N LYS A 370 -12.58 -7.73 51.58
CA LYS A 370 -11.29 -7.84 52.26
C LYS A 370 -10.37 -8.87 51.61
N TRP A 371 -10.90 -9.75 50.77
CA TRP A 371 -10.12 -10.72 50.01
C TRP A 371 -9.73 -10.24 48.61
N ASP A 372 -10.03 -8.99 48.28
CA ASP A 372 -9.69 -8.33 47.03
C ASP A 372 -8.63 -7.25 47.27
N HIS A 373 -8.08 -6.71 46.19
CA HIS A 373 -7.50 -5.37 46.16
C HIS A 373 -8.27 -4.49 45.17
N ALA A 374 -8.28 -3.18 45.39
CA ALA A 374 -8.95 -2.22 44.53
C ALA A 374 -7.95 -1.34 43.79
N ILE A 375 -8.26 -0.98 42.55
CA ILE A 375 -7.46 -0.05 41.74
C ILE A 375 -8.42 0.98 41.14
N VAL A 376 -8.06 2.25 41.27
CA VAL A 376 -8.88 3.36 40.78
C VAL A 376 -8.19 4.02 39.60
N PHE A 377 -8.95 4.23 38.53
CA PHE A 377 -8.50 4.87 37.30
C PHE A 377 -9.41 6.03 36.91
N VAL A 378 -8.88 7.03 36.21
CA VAL A 378 -9.65 8.09 35.55
C VAL A 378 -9.02 8.41 34.20
N ASP A 379 -9.83 8.43 33.14
CA ASP A 379 -9.43 8.82 31.78
C ASP A 379 -9.42 10.35 31.68
N TRP A 380 -8.31 10.97 32.08
CA TRP A 380 -8.17 12.43 32.12
C TRP A 380 -8.03 13.05 30.74
N ASN A 381 -7.55 12.28 29.76
CA ASN A 381 -7.19 12.78 28.45
C ASN A 381 -8.24 12.48 27.35
N HIS A 382 -9.32 11.79 27.70
CA HIS A 382 -10.45 11.40 26.84
C HIS A 382 -10.00 10.57 25.63
N ASN A 383 -9.12 9.61 25.83
CA ASN A 383 -8.69 8.70 24.77
C ASN A 383 -9.24 7.28 24.93
N TYR A 384 -10.19 7.06 25.84
CA TYR A 384 -10.81 5.74 26.06
C TYR A 384 -9.79 4.69 26.51
N SER A 385 -8.74 5.12 27.19
CA SER A 385 -7.71 4.30 27.83
C SER A 385 -7.65 4.62 29.32
N PHE A 386 -7.08 3.70 30.09
CA PHE A 386 -6.69 3.95 31.48
C PHE A 386 -5.20 3.66 31.71
N ASP A 387 -4.49 3.25 30.66
CA ASP A 387 -3.10 2.80 30.73
C ASP A 387 -2.10 3.94 30.58
N ASP A 388 -2.58 5.17 30.40
CA ASP A 388 -1.70 6.34 30.30
C ASP A 388 -1.13 6.73 31.67
N GLU A 389 0.04 7.37 31.64
CA GLU A 389 0.70 7.85 32.85
C GLU A 389 -0.20 8.85 33.61
N GLY A 390 -0.45 8.56 34.88
CA GLY A 390 -1.28 9.39 35.76
C GLY A 390 -2.79 9.09 35.72
N GLU A 391 -3.24 8.16 34.88
CA GLU A 391 -4.65 7.75 34.83
C GLU A 391 -4.98 6.63 35.80
N GLN A 392 -4.03 5.75 36.10
CA GLN A 392 -4.07 4.88 37.28
C GLN A 392 -3.71 5.69 38.53
N LEU A 393 -4.69 5.96 39.40
CA LEU A 393 -4.53 6.87 40.53
C LEU A 393 -3.83 6.21 41.73
N PHE A 394 -4.36 5.08 42.20
CA PHE A 394 -3.82 4.35 43.35
C PHE A 394 -4.38 2.92 43.43
N LYS A 395 -3.72 2.09 44.23
CA LYS A 395 -4.18 0.76 44.65
C LYS A 395 -4.50 0.76 46.15
N VAL A 396 -5.52 0.03 46.56
CA VAL A 396 -5.92 -0.19 47.96
C VAL A 396 -5.86 -1.69 48.25
N GLY A 397 -5.22 -2.06 49.36
CA GLY A 397 -4.92 -3.46 49.68
C GLY A 397 -3.64 -3.97 49.03
N GLU A 398 -3.05 -5.01 49.61
CA GLU A 398 -1.84 -5.68 49.12
C GLU A 398 -2.16 -7.01 48.45
N GLU A 399 -1.20 -7.52 47.70
CA GLU A 399 -1.28 -8.86 47.11
C GLU A 399 -0.99 -9.94 48.18
N THR A 400 -1.53 -11.13 47.97
CA THR A 400 -1.31 -12.37 48.75
C THR A 400 -1.73 -12.31 50.22
N LYS A 401 -2.63 -11.39 50.59
CA LYS A 401 -3.17 -11.29 51.95
C LYS A 401 -4.59 -10.70 51.98
N GLY A 402 -5.25 -10.81 53.15
CA GLY A 402 -6.48 -10.07 53.43
C GLY A 402 -6.23 -8.58 53.69
N ASN A 403 -7.18 -7.75 53.25
CA ASN A 403 -7.12 -6.30 53.14
C ASN A 403 -8.38 -5.66 53.75
N ASP A 404 -8.44 -5.55 55.08
CA ASP A 404 -9.60 -4.97 55.77
C ASP A 404 -9.91 -3.53 55.33
N GLU A 405 -8.90 -2.77 54.89
CA GLU A 405 -9.08 -1.41 54.34
C GLU A 405 -9.95 -1.37 53.08
N VAL A 406 -9.94 -2.43 52.25
CA VAL A 406 -10.72 -2.45 50.99
C VAL A 406 -12.22 -2.43 51.26
N VAL A 407 -12.66 -2.80 52.47
CA VAL A 407 -14.07 -2.78 52.88
C VAL A 407 -14.59 -1.34 53.09
N ASP A 408 -13.74 -0.42 53.52
CA ASP A 408 -14.09 0.99 53.74
C ASP A 408 -12.81 1.85 53.64
N PHE A 409 -12.66 2.59 52.54
CA PHE A 409 -11.49 3.44 52.31
C PHE A 409 -11.87 4.81 51.77
N THR A 410 -11.07 5.81 52.17
CA THR A 410 -11.11 7.16 51.62
C THR A 410 -9.74 7.53 51.04
N ARG A 411 -9.74 8.18 49.88
CA ARG A 411 -8.53 8.71 49.23
C ARG A 411 -8.77 10.10 48.67
N ASN A 412 -7.78 10.99 48.83
CA ASN A 412 -7.77 12.29 48.17
C ASN A 412 -7.24 12.12 46.74
N ILE A 413 -7.92 12.70 45.76
CA ILE A 413 -7.59 12.65 44.35
C ILE A 413 -7.40 14.08 43.84
N THR A 414 -6.28 14.31 43.16
CA THR A 414 -6.00 15.54 42.44
C THR A 414 -6.48 15.45 41.01
N VAL A 415 -7.26 16.44 40.56
CA VAL A 415 -7.63 16.61 39.15
C VAL A 415 -6.50 17.33 38.44
N PRO A 416 -5.87 16.75 37.40
CA PRO A 416 -4.81 17.42 36.66
C PRO A 416 -5.27 18.76 36.09
N ALA A 417 -4.42 19.79 36.14
CA ALA A 417 -4.73 21.11 35.60
C ALA A 417 -4.89 21.10 34.06
N ASN A 418 -4.36 20.08 33.40
CA ASN A 418 -4.46 19.85 31.95
C ASN A 418 -5.48 18.75 31.59
N ALA A 419 -6.28 18.27 32.55
CA ALA A 419 -7.34 17.31 32.25
C ALA A 419 -8.32 17.92 31.22
N LYS A 420 -8.76 17.12 30.25
CA LYS A 420 -9.66 17.62 29.21
C LYS A 420 -11.05 17.88 29.81
N VAL A 421 -11.63 19.01 29.44
CA VAL A 421 -12.99 19.38 29.85
C VAL A 421 -14.01 18.51 29.11
N GLY A 422 -15.08 18.15 29.81
CA GLY A 422 -16.18 17.35 29.29
C GLY A 422 -16.42 16.09 30.12
N GLN A 423 -17.27 15.21 29.59
CA GLN A 423 -17.63 13.97 30.25
C GLN A 423 -16.56 12.88 29.97
N THR A 424 -16.09 12.24 31.03
CA THR A 424 -15.19 11.08 30.99
C THR A 424 -15.61 10.03 32.03
N ARG A 425 -14.71 9.11 32.35
CA ARG A 425 -14.95 7.94 33.16
C ARG A 425 -13.93 7.77 34.28
N MET A 426 -14.45 7.45 35.46
CA MET A 426 -13.68 6.89 36.57
C MET A 426 -14.04 5.42 36.70
N ARG A 427 -13.04 4.55 36.82
CA ARG A 427 -13.19 3.11 37.01
C ARG A 427 -12.65 2.71 38.37
N ILE A 428 -13.43 1.95 39.13
CA ILE A 428 -12.96 1.24 40.32
C ILE A 428 -13.01 -0.25 40.04
N GLN A 429 -11.85 -0.88 40.03
CA GLN A 429 -11.69 -2.29 39.71
C GLN A 429 -11.27 -3.05 40.96
N PHE A 430 -12.01 -4.10 41.29
CA PHE A 430 -11.68 -5.04 42.37
C PHE A 430 -11.30 -6.38 41.76
N THR A 431 -10.18 -6.94 42.19
CA THR A 431 -9.71 -8.26 41.78
C THR A 431 -9.18 -9.05 42.97
N ASP A 432 -9.10 -10.37 42.84
CA ASP A 432 -8.65 -11.27 43.89
C ASP A 432 -7.27 -10.86 44.41
N ALA A 433 -7.13 -10.69 45.73
CA ALA A 433 -5.86 -10.27 46.32
C ALA A 433 -4.73 -11.29 46.08
N TRP A 434 -5.06 -12.55 45.75
CA TRP A 434 -4.07 -13.59 45.45
C TRP A 434 -3.47 -13.51 44.05
N HIS A 435 -4.05 -12.73 43.14
CA HIS A 435 -3.44 -12.46 41.85
C HIS A 435 -2.35 -11.42 41.97
N LYS A 436 -1.19 -11.74 41.38
CA LYS A 436 -0.03 -10.84 41.36
C LYS A 436 0.02 -10.06 40.06
N LYS A 437 0.53 -8.83 40.11
CA LYS A 437 0.65 -7.95 38.93
C LYS A 437 1.39 -8.60 37.74
N ASN A 438 2.32 -9.50 38.03
CA ASN A 438 3.14 -10.15 37.01
C ASN A 438 2.51 -11.43 36.43
N GLU A 439 1.32 -11.81 36.87
CA GLU A 439 0.58 -12.94 36.31
C GLU A 439 -0.09 -12.55 35.00
N PRO A 440 -0.03 -13.41 33.96
CA PRO A 440 -0.73 -13.15 32.70
C PRO A 440 -2.23 -12.93 32.94
N GLY A 441 -2.77 -11.80 32.48
CA GLY A 441 -4.18 -11.45 32.63
C GLY A 441 -4.53 -10.69 33.91
N HIS A 442 -3.57 -10.46 34.80
CA HIS A 442 -3.72 -9.70 36.05
C HIS A 442 -2.66 -8.60 36.15
N THR A 443 -2.53 -7.81 35.09
CA THR A 443 -1.47 -6.79 34.94
C THR A 443 -1.71 -5.52 35.75
N HIS A 444 -2.82 -5.48 36.47
CA HIS A 444 -3.39 -4.32 37.14
C HIS A 444 -3.78 -3.21 36.15
N SER A 445 -4.09 -3.60 34.91
CA SER A 445 -4.62 -2.69 33.89
C SER A 445 -6.11 -2.49 34.10
N GLY A 446 -6.65 -1.39 33.57
CA GLY A 446 -8.08 -1.13 33.59
C GLY A 446 -8.91 -2.16 32.81
N GLU A 447 -8.28 -3.06 32.04
CA GLU A 447 -8.93 -4.04 31.17
C GLU A 447 -8.73 -5.51 31.63
N ASP A 448 -8.10 -5.76 32.78
CA ASP A 448 -7.86 -7.13 33.27
C ASP A 448 -9.16 -7.91 33.47
N VAL A 449 -9.08 -9.24 33.29
CA VAL A 449 -10.20 -10.14 33.55
C VAL A 449 -10.44 -10.25 35.05
N ILE A 450 -11.70 -10.16 35.46
CA ILE A 450 -12.08 -10.16 36.87
C ILE A 450 -12.74 -11.47 37.27
N GLU A 451 -12.10 -12.21 38.17
CA GLU A 451 -12.60 -13.49 38.68
C GLU A 451 -13.35 -13.35 40.01
N LYS A 452 -12.90 -12.39 40.85
CA LYS A 452 -13.51 -12.05 42.14
C LYS A 452 -13.53 -10.54 42.32
N GLY A 453 -14.62 -10.02 42.88
CA GLY A 453 -14.89 -8.58 42.92
C GLY A 453 -15.75 -8.13 41.75
N GLY A 454 -15.44 -6.97 41.19
CA GLY A 454 -16.20 -6.33 40.13
C GLY A 454 -15.57 -5.03 39.65
N VAL A 455 -16.09 -4.49 38.57
CA VAL A 455 -15.67 -3.21 37.98
C VAL A 455 -16.84 -2.25 37.99
N TYR A 456 -16.61 -1.06 38.52
CA TYR A 456 -17.62 -0.01 38.66
C TYR A 456 -17.16 1.22 37.92
N ASP A 457 -17.88 1.56 36.86
CA ASP A 457 -17.65 2.77 36.09
C ASP A 457 -18.62 3.88 36.54
N PHE A 458 -18.06 5.05 36.78
CA PHE A 458 -18.74 6.29 37.14
C PHE A 458 -18.48 7.35 36.09
N VAL A 459 -19.46 8.22 35.90
CA VAL A 459 -19.34 9.37 35.01
C VAL A 459 -18.64 10.51 35.75
N VAL A 460 -17.58 11.06 35.15
CA VAL A 460 -16.89 12.25 35.66
C VAL A 460 -17.16 13.39 34.69
N ASN A 461 -17.78 14.47 35.16
CA ASN A 461 -17.87 15.70 34.39
C ASN A 461 -16.72 16.61 34.83
N ILE A 462 -15.78 16.85 33.92
CA ILE A 462 -14.65 17.75 34.16
C ILE A 462 -15.02 19.12 33.62
N GLU A 463 -14.95 20.14 34.47
CA GLU A 463 -15.11 21.53 34.10
C GLU A 463 -13.81 22.29 34.34
N ASP A 464 -13.63 23.42 33.64
CA ASP A 464 -12.56 24.33 33.99
C ASP A 464 -12.80 24.91 35.39
N ALA A 465 -11.77 24.93 36.23
CA ALA A 465 -11.84 25.68 37.47
C ALA A 465 -12.15 27.14 37.16
N VAL A 466 -13.21 27.67 37.80
CA VAL A 466 -13.53 29.09 37.70
C VAL A 466 -12.43 29.88 38.40
N LEU A 467 -11.46 30.36 37.62
CA LEU A 467 -10.37 31.20 38.10
C LEU A 467 -10.93 32.55 38.56
N ASN A 468 -11.28 32.68 39.83
CA ASN A 468 -11.32 33.95 40.55
C ASN A 468 -9.88 34.48 40.77
N ASN A 469 -9.11 34.59 39.68
CA ASN A 469 -7.71 34.96 39.64
C ASN A 469 -7.47 36.43 40.06
N ILE A 470 -7.62 36.73 41.34
CA ILE A 470 -7.08 37.95 41.95
C ILE A 470 -5.92 37.52 42.85
N LYS A 471 -4.73 37.33 42.26
CA LYS A 471 -3.48 37.43 43.03
C LYS A 471 -3.18 38.91 43.22
N MET A 472 -3.38 39.42 44.43
CA MET A 472 -2.80 40.69 44.85
C MET A 472 -1.28 40.52 44.98
N VAL A 473 -0.48 41.18 44.14
CA VAL A 473 0.95 41.37 44.43
C VAL A 473 1.45 42.76 43.99
N SER A 474 1.82 43.51 45.04
CA SER A 474 2.75 44.64 45.24
C SER A 474 3.39 45.44 44.07
N THR A 475 3.27 46.76 44.23
CA THR A 475 4.30 47.82 44.12
C THR A 475 5.71 47.44 43.60
N GLN A 476 6.02 47.72 42.33
CA GLN A 476 7.00 48.72 41.88
C GLN A 476 7.40 48.62 40.39
N LYS A 477 7.45 49.80 39.75
CA LYS A 477 8.36 50.33 38.70
C LYS A 477 9.00 49.36 37.69
N ASP A 478 8.30 49.12 36.59
CA ASP A 478 8.90 49.15 35.25
C ASP A 478 7.85 49.64 34.24
N ASN A 479 8.24 49.97 33.01
CA ASN A 479 7.34 50.54 31.99
C ASN A 479 6.18 49.58 31.65
N ASP A 480 5.09 49.71 32.39
CA ASP A 480 3.90 48.87 32.29
C ASP A 480 3.29 48.93 30.89
N VAL A 481 3.21 47.78 30.22
CA VAL A 481 2.38 47.61 29.02
C VAL A 481 0.98 47.25 29.51
N ILE A 482 0.03 48.16 29.31
CA ILE A 482 -1.33 48.05 29.86
C ILE A 482 -2.33 47.84 28.73
N TYR A 483 -3.29 46.95 28.94
CA TYR A 483 -4.45 46.74 28.08
C TYR A 483 -5.76 46.75 28.90
N THR A 484 -6.87 47.10 28.25
CA THR A 484 -8.22 46.80 28.76
C THR A 484 -8.50 45.30 28.67
N LEU A 485 -9.60 44.83 29.27
CA LEU A 485 -10.03 43.43 29.16
C LEU A 485 -10.39 43.06 27.72
N GLU A 486 -10.77 44.04 26.90
CA GLU A 486 -11.06 43.91 25.47
C GLU A 486 -9.79 43.96 24.60
N GLY A 487 -8.59 44.00 25.20
CA GLY A 487 -7.32 43.96 24.48
C GLY A 487 -6.88 45.29 23.88
N VAL A 488 -7.47 46.42 24.30
CA VAL A 488 -7.07 47.76 23.83
C VAL A 488 -5.87 48.25 24.62
N LYS A 489 -4.75 48.53 23.94
CA LYS A 489 -3.53 49.06 24.59
C LYS A 489 -3.77 50.48 25.12
N LEU A 490 -3.42 50.71 26.38
CA LEU A 490 -3.50 52.01 27.04
C LEU A 490 -2.11 52.64 27.16
N ASN A 491 -1.98 53.89 26.70
CA ASN A 491 -0.77 54.69 26.87
C ASN A 491 -0.84 55.51 28.18
N LYS A 492 -1.01 54.83 29.31
CA LYS A 492 -1.07 55.43 30.65
C LYS A 492 -0.26 54.59 31.63
N LYS A 493 0.18 55.21 32.72
CA LYS A 493 0.77 54.47 33.84
C LYS A 493 -0.33 53.83 34.69
N ALA A 494 -0.01 52.72 35.37
CA ALA A 494 -0.96 52.06 36.28
C ALA A 494 -1.53 53.03 37.33
N SER A 495 -0.73 53.99 37.83
CA SER A 495 -1.15 55.00 38.80
C SER A 495 -2.17 56.03 38.29
N GLU A 496 -2.44 56.07 36.98
CA GLU A 496 -3.32 57.05 36.33
C GLU A 496 -4.66 56.45 35.90
N LEU A 497 -4.88 55.16 36.18
CA LEU A 497 -6.09 54.45 35.81
C LEU A 497 -7.17 54.62 36.87
N PRO A 498 -8.45 54.79 36.46
CA PRO A 498 -9.56 54.72 37.40
C PRO A 498 -9.70 53.30 37.96
N ASN A 499 -10.48 53.20 39.04
CA ASN A 499 -10.79 51.92 39.68
C ASN A 499 -11.41 50.96 38.66
N GLY A 500 -10.84 49.77 38.54
CA GLY A 500 -11.19 48.86 37.45
C GLY A 500 -10.22 47.69 37.32
N ILE A 501 -10.46 46.87 36.29
CA ILE A 501 -9.66 45.66 36.01
C ILE A 501 -8.93 45.84 34.68
N TYR A 502 -7.62 45.59 34.67
CA TYR A 502 -6.75 45.80 33.52
C TYR A 502 -5.80 44.61 33.33
N ILE A 503 -5.22 44.47 32.13
CA ILE A 503 -4.12 43.55 31.86
C ILE A 503 -2.82 44.35 31.86
N ILE A 504 -1.97 44.15 32.85
CA ILE A 504 -0.69 44.85 33.02
C ILE A 504 0.43 43.82 32.88
N ASN A 505 1.32 44.00 31.90
CA ASN A 505 2.44 43.08 31.62
C ASN A 505 1.98 41.61 31.49
N GLY A 506 0.85 41.39 30.80
CA GLY A 506 0.28 40.07 30.57
C GLY A 506 -0.49 39.46 31.76
N LYS A 507 -0.68 40.20 32.85
CA LYS A 507 -1.40 39.74 34.05
C LYS A 507 -2.64 40.58 34.33
N LYS A 508 -3.74 39.96 34.74
CA LYS A 508 -4.96 40.66 35.17
C LYS A 508 -4.75 41.29 36.55
N VAL A 509 -4.95 42.60 36.66
CA VAL A 509 -4.71 43.42 37.86
C VAL A 509 -5.95 44.25 38.17
N VAL A 510 -6.30 44.38 39.46
CA VAL A 510 -7.37 45.26 39.94
C VAL A 510 -6.75 46.54 40.50
N ILE A 511 -7.13 47.68 39.93
CA ILE A 511 -6.79 49.03 40.41
C ILE A 511 -7.92 49.46 41.36
N LYS A 512 -7.58 49.86 42.59
CA LYS A 512 -8.54 50.23 43.65
C LYS A 512 -8.34 51.66 44.12
#